data_AF-A0A069A9G7-F1
#
_entry.id   AF-A0A069A9G7-F1
#
_cell.length_a   1.000
_cell.length_b   1.000
_cell.length_c   1.000
_cell.angle_alpha   90.00
_cell.angle_beta   90.00
_cell.angle_gamma   90.00
#
_symmetry.space_group_name_H-M   'P 1'
#
loop_
_entity.id
_entity.type
_entity.pdbx_description
1 polymer ?
#
loop_
_entity_poly.entity_id
_entity_poly.type
_entity_poly.pdbx_seq_one_letter_code
_entity_poly.pdbx_strand_id
1 'polypeptide(L)'
;MKINLKELKRDYEIVLCKINKCAVGQINIRFIDTLSRSIDSMDEIQFTIPKFIYDRNGLKNIRYVLYDEIKEERFICLDDREYFVIKEIEINDNKDKIVKAYSAEIKLSKIDINIEDVAIQLFSDDKENGVISLNNYLKQETSWSIGHVDDVVAYEMNEHGDKVEKLRIQESVSSNWHDFFIKDIKEEFSCVVQFDTYNKKVNLYDIDSFGDNIELVLTYDNYIKSNKKTNSTNDIVTRLKLIGREEMDIISAVPTGYEYLENYSYFLENGEMSEGLVNAMMTYEEMVAVRKKEWSKLVEIKNTKEAERLKKSNKWQMIIANIEICEKMIVSYKNAKDDKNVALKQSELTKLKDEETILEVEIKRLEQEIKGLEDSIININILCKRETATDQDGHLIFSYELLEELKEFIYCDTFSNDSFLNVDDFVNAGKRELDLKCKPTTVYSIDVVNFLRRILDTGFRQHFQGCLSLGDIIVLYNNVECYEEHVYFVGYTQDFKEDKLNIELSNKKLKTDNTRTIADYLTKSRSTTNLLNKKKYLLNKQKYNRMNVPERVM
;
A
#
# COMPACT_ATOMS: atom_id res chain seq x y z
N MET A 1 -9.07 -18.16 -2.46
CA MET A 1 -8.52 -18.61 -3.75
C MET A 1 -7.13 -18.02 -3.84
N LYS A 2 -6.08 -18.78 -4.19
CA LYS A 2 -4.70 -18.26 -4.24
C LYS A 2 -4.61 -17.29 -5.43
N ILE A 3 -4.24 -16.04 -5.19
CA ILE A 3 -4.08 -15.02 -6.24
C ILE A 3 -2.65 -15.13 -6.77
N ASN A 4 -2.50 -15.57 -8.01
CA ASN A 4 -1.23 -15.68 -8.71
C ASN A 4 -1.09 -14.51 -9.69
N LEU A 5 -0.29 -13.51 -9.34
CA LEU A 5 -0.04 -12.37 -10.23
C LEU A 5 1.01 -12.74 -11.29
N LYS A 6 0.65 -12.58 -12.56
CA LYS A 6 1.56 -12.70 -13.71
C LYS A 6 2.48 -13.94 -13.63
N GLU A 7 1.86 -15.12 -13.51
CA GLU A 7 2.55 -16.41 -13.38
C GLU A 7 3.53 -16.66 -14.55
N LEU A 8 4.75 -17.08 -14.21
CA LEU A 8 5.77 -17.44 -15.19
C LEU A 8 5.41 -18.76 -15.89
N LYS A 9 5.21 -18.73 -17.21
CA LYS A 9 4.86 -19.91 -18.01
C LYS A 9 5.92 -20.25 -19.06
N ARG A 10 5.89 -21.53 -19.47
CA ARG A 10 6.80 -22.10 -20.47
C ARG A 10 6.41 -21.74 -21.91
N ASP A 11 5.15 -21.92 -22.23
CA ASP A 11 4.61 -21.80 -23.59
C ASP A 11 3.41 -20.86 -23.55
N TYR A 12 3.24 -20.11 -24.63
CA TYR A 12 2.16 -19.14 -24.79
C TYR A 12 1.47 -19.31 -26.15
N GLU A 13 0.15 -19.15 -26.16
CA GLU A 13 -0.63 -19.02 -27.36
C GLU A 13 -0.86 -17.54 -27.69
N ILE A 14 -0.57 -17.15 -28.94
CA ILE A 14 -0.72 -15.77 -29.38
C ILE A 14 -1.65 -15.67 -30.56
N VAL A 15 -2.66 -14.81 -30.42
CA VAL A 15 -3.60 -14.49 -31.48
C VAL A 15 -3.55 -13.01 -31.79
N LEU A 16 -3.30 -12.67 -33.05
CA LEU A 16 -3.46 -11.31 -33.56
C LEU A 16 -4.95 -11.01 -33.65
N CYS A 17 -5.38 -9.92 -33.05
CA CYS A 17 -6.76 -9.47 -33.01
C CYS A 17 -6.89 -8.04 -33.57
N LYS A 18 -8.03 -7.76 -34.18
CA LYS A 18 -8.45 -6.37 -34.46
C LYS A 18 -8.78 -5.65 -33.15
N ILE A 19 -8.93 -4.33 -33.21
CA ILE A 19 -9.31 -3.49 -32.05
C ILE A 19 -10.65 -3.93 -31.44
N ASN A 20 -11.57 -4.44 -32.24
CA ASN A 20 -12.85 -4.98 -31.77
C ASN A 20 -12.73 -6.43 -31.21
N LYS A 21 -11.52 -6.91 -30.92
CA LYS A 21 -11.20 -8.26 -30.43
C LYS A 21 -11.52 -9.40 -31.40
N CYS A 22 -11.90 -9.13 -32.65
CA CYS A 22 -12.02 -10.18 -33.65
C CYS A 22 -10.65 -10.78 -33.98
N ALA A 23 -10.51 -12.10 -33.80
CA ALA A 23 -9.31 -12.83 -34.16
C ALA A 23 -9.03 -12.72 -35.67
N VAL A 24 -7.78 -12.44 -36.00
CA VAL A 24 -7.26 -12.36 -37.38
C VAL A 24 -6.47 -13.62 -37.71
N GLY A 25 -5.64 -14.08 -36.79
CA GLY A 25 -4.91 -15.33 -36.92
C GLY A 25 -3.86 -15.51 -35.83
N GLN A 26 -3.40 -16.75 -35.68
CA GLN A 26 -2.42 -17.13 -34.68
C GLN A 26 -1.00 -16.76 -35.13
N ILE A 27 -0.22 -16.14 -34.24
CA ILE A 27 1.20 -15.87 -34.47
C ILE A 27 2.00 -17.05 -33.91
N ASN A 28 2.94 -17.57 -34.70
CA ASN A 28 3.79 -18.65 -34.23
C ASN A 28 4.70 -18.16 -33.08
N ILE A 29 4.77 -18.92 -31.98
CA ILE A 29 5.61 -18.63 -30.81
C ILE A 29 7.09 -18.37 -31.15
N ARG A 30 7.60 -18.92 -32.26
CA ARG A 30 8.97 -18.71 -32.74
C ARG A 30 9.27 -17.27 -33.17
N PHE A 31 8.25 -16.45 -33.40
CA PHE A 31 8.41 -15.04 -33.75
C PHE A 31 8.42 -14.11 -32.54
N ILE A 32 8.16 -14.62 -31.33
CA ILE A 32 8.38 -13.85 -30.11
C ILE A 32 9.89 -13.72 -29.91
N ASP A 33 10.32 -12.50 -29.65
CA ASP A 33 11.68 -12.20 -29.25
C ASP A 33 11.77 -12.27 -27.73
N THR A 34 11.02 -11.38 -27.07
CA THR A 34 11.04 -11.23 -25.61
C THR A 34 9.65 -11.01 -25.02
N LEU A 35 9.45 -11.47 -23.79
CA LEU A 35 8.32 -11.12 -22.92
C LEU A 35 8.87 -10.66 -21.58
N SER A 36 8.58 -9.41 -21.21
CA SER A 36 9.01 -8.79 -19.96
C SER A 36 7.80 -8.50 -19.09
N ARG A 37 7.84 -8.93 -17.82
CA ARG A 37 6.80 -8.66 -16.84
C ARG A 37 7.37 -8.16 -15.52
N SER A 38 6.59 -7.32 -14.86
CA SER A 38 6.95 -6.68 -13.59
C SER A 38 5.70 -6.42 -12.76
N ILE A 39 5.85 -6.28 -11.44
CA ILE A 39 4.72 -5.92 -10.57
C ILE A 39 4.33 -4.46 -10.77
N ASP A 40 5.30 -3.54 -10.72
CA ASP A 40 5.05 -2.09 -10.73
C ASP A 40 5.25 -1.42 -12.09
N SER A 41 5.70 -2.16 -13.09
CA SER A 41 5.87 -1.62 -14.44
C SER A 41 5.00 -2.36 -15.45
N MET A 42 4.73 -1.65 -16.54
CA MET A 42 3.94 -2.17 -17.64
C MET A 42 4.62 -3.37 -18.30
N ASP A 43 3.83 -4.38 -18.63
CA ASP A 43 4.33 -5.56 -19.34
C ASP A 43 4.57 -5.23 -20.82
N GLU A 44 5.64 -5.80 -21.38
CA GLU A 44 6.06 -5.59 -22.77
C GLU A 44 6.29 -6.93 -23.46
N ILE A 45 5.86 -7.02 -24.72
CA ILE A 45 6.15 -8.16 -25.59
C ILE A 45 6.67 -7.67 -26.95
N GLN A 46 7.76 -8.28 -27.41
CA GLN A 46 8.42 -7.94 -28.66
C GLN A 46 8.41 -9.13 -29.63
N PHE A 47 8.21 -8.84 -30.92
CA PHE A 47 8.20 -9.83 -31.99
C PHE A 47 9.06 -9.39 -33.17
N THR A 48 9.64 -10.37 -33.87
CA THR A 48 10.16 -10.19 -35.21
C THR A 48 9.35 -11.01 -36.20
N ILE A 49 8.50 -10.34 -36.98
CA ILE A 49 7.64 -10.97 -37.99
C ILE A 49 8.32 -10.89 -39.37
N PRO A 50 8.74 -12.03 -39.93
CA PRO A 50 9.42 -12.02 -41.23
C PRO A 50 8.45 -11.76 -42.37
N LYS A 51 8.91 -11.09 -43.42
CA LYS A 51 8.09 -10.89 -44.63
C LYS A 51 7.82 -12.20 -45.37
N PHE A 52 8.82 -13.06 -45.42
CA PHE A 52 8.75 -14.34 -46.11
C PHE A 52 9.14 -15.47 -45.17
N ILE A 53 8.42 -16.59 -45.24
CA ILE A 53 8.73 -17.83 -44.54
C ILE A 53 9.02 -18.93 -45.57
N TYR A 54 9.95 -19.82 -45.26
CA TYR A 54 10.26 -20.95 -46.13
C TYR A 54 9.24 -22.07 -45.94
N ASP A 55 8.45 -22.34 -46.97
CA ASP A 55 7.54 -23.48 -47.00
C ASP A 55 8.32 -24.75 -47.36
N ARG A 56 8.40 -25.69 -46.41
CA ARG A 56 9.08 -26.97 -46.60
C ARG A 56 8.36 -27.88 -47.60
N ASN A 57 7.04 -27.74 -47.73
CA ASN A 57 6.24 -28.58 -48.62
C ASN A 57 6.38 -28.13 -50.07
N GLY A 58 6.33 -26.81 -50.31
CA GLY A 58 6.51 -26.20 -51.62
C GLY A 58 7.95 -25.85 -52.00
N LEU A 59 8.92 -26.07 -51.10
CA LEU A 59 10.35 -25.71 -51.22
C LEU A 59 10.57 -24.26 -51.70
N LYS A 60 9.73 -23.32 -51.24
CA LYS A 60 9.72 -21.92 -51.71
C LYS A 60 9.48 -20.94 -50.57
N ASN A 61 9.97 -19.72 -50.75
CA ASN A 61 9.63 -18.61 -49.87
C ASN A 61 8.22 -18.12 -50.18
N ILE A 62 7.32 -18.20 -49.20
CA ILE A 62 5.97 -17.65 -49.28
C ILE A 62 5.86 -16.43 -48.38
N ARG A 63 5.06 -15.45 -48.76
CA ARG A 63 4.80 -14.29 -47.91
C ARG A 63 4.07 -14.75 -46.65
N TYR A 64 4.50 -14.27 -45.48
CA TYR A 64 3.82 -14.63 -44.24
C TYR A 64 2.39 -14.07 -44.23
N VAL A 65 1.41 -14.94 -43.94
CA VAL A 65 -0.02 -14.65 -44.12
C VAL A 65 -0.47 -13.44 -43.30
N LEU A 66 0.07 -13.27 -42.09
CA LEU A 66 -0.31 -12.17 -41.21
C LEU A 66 0.55 -10.91 -41.40
N TYR A 67 1.55 -10.91 -42.29
CA TYR A 67 2.51 -9.79 -42.40
C TYR A 67 1.84 -8.43 -42.66
N ASP A 68 0.87 -8.39 -43.58
CA ASP A 68 0.13 -7.15 -43.92
C ASP A 68 -0.97 -6.83 -42.90
N GLU A 69 -1.36 -7.82 -42.10
CA GLU A 69 -2.31 -7.68 -41.02
C GLU A 69 -1.66 -7.15 -39.74
N ILE A 70 -0.34 -7.20 -39.58
CA ILE A 70 0.35 -6.51 -38.48
C ILE A 70 0.33 -5.00 -38.72
N LYS A 71 -0.45 -4.30 -37.89
CA LYS A 71 -0.66 -2.85 -37.93
C LYS A 71 -0.65 -2.29 -36.51
N GLU A 72 -0.33 -1.01 -36.39
CA GLU A 72 -0.39 -0.25 -35.15
C GLU A 72 -1.81 -0.32 -34.55
N GLU A 73 -1.90 -0.21 -33.22
CA GLU A 73 -3.12 -0.30 -32.41
C GLU A 73 -3.85 -1.65 -32.44
N ARG A 74 -3.39 -2.64 -33.21
CA ARG A 74 -3.97 -4.00 -33.12
C ARG A 74 -3.63 -4.66 -31.80
N PHE A 75 -4.50 -5.59 -31.41
CA PHE A 75 -4.33 -6.34 -30.19
C PHE A 75 -3.60 -7.66 -30.44
N ILE A 76 -2.86 -8.08 -29.44
CA ILE A 76 -2.24 -9.39 -29.34
C ILE A 76 -2.85 -10.04 -28.10
N CYS A 77 -3.63 -11.09 -28.30
CA CYS A 77 -4.21 -11.91 -27.23
C CYS A 77 -3.16 -12.93 -26.80
N LEU A 78 -2.82 -12.97 -25.51
CA LEU A 78 -1.97 -13.99 -24.92
C LEU A 78 -2.82 -14.97 -24.09
N ASP A 79 -2.74 -16.27 -24.41
CA ASP A 79 -3.43 -17.38 -23.72
C ASP A 79 -4.95 -17.19 -23.50
N ASP A 80 -5.62 -16.38 -24.31
CA ASP A 80 -7.01 -15.97 -24.10
C ASP A 80 -7.28 -15.38 -22.70
N ARG A 81 -6.28 -14.71 -22.13
CA ARG A 81 -6.32 -14.16 -20.76
C ARG A 81 -5.98 -12.68 -20.66
N GLU A 82 -5.23 -12.16 -21.61
CA GLU A 82 -4.79 -10.76 -21.58
C GLU A 82 -4.52 -10.25 -23.00
N TYR A 83 -4.61 -8.93 -23.16
CA TYR A 83 -4.34 -8.24 -24.41
C TYR A 83 -3.16 -7.28 -24.26
N PHE A 84 -2.29 -7.32 -25.26
CA PHE A 84 -1.28 -6.31 -25.53
C PHE A 84 -1.69 -5.48 -26.75
N VAL A 85 -1.35 -4.21 -26.81
CA VAL A 85 -1.58 -3.32 -27.95
C VAL A 85 -0.27 -3.00 -28.65
N ILE A 86 -0.25 -3.16 -29.97
CA ILE A 86 0.91 -2.80 -30.79
C ILE A 86 1.05 -1.29 -30.82
N LYS A 87 2.19 -0.77 -30.36
CA LYS A 87 2.49 0.67 -30.34
C LYS A 87 3.57 1.06 -31.33
N GLU A 88 4.56 0.19 -31.53
CA GLU A 88 5.69 0.47 -32.41
C GLU A 88 5.88 -0.68 -33.41
N ILE A 89 6.11 -0.31 -34.67
CA ILE A 89 6.50 -1.23 -35.73
C ILE A 89 7.70 -0.61 -36.45
N GLU A 90 8.86 -1.21 -36.28
CA GLU A 90 10.07 -0.88 -37.03
C GLU A 90 10.26 -1.89 -38.17
N ILE A 91 10.76 -1.44 -39.32
CA ILE A 91 11.02 -2.31 -40.48
C ILE A 91 12.52 -2.30 -40.75
N ASN A 92 13.15 -3.48 -40.71
CA ASN A 92 14.57 -3.64 -40.99
C ASN A 92 14.86 -3.74 -42.51
N ASP A 93 16.14 -3.83 -42.89
CA ASP A 93 16.58 -3.95 -44.29
C ASP A 93 16.01 -5.19 -45.00
N ASN A 94 15.83 -6.29 -44.27
CA ASN A 94 15.22 -7.52 -44.76
C ASN A 94 13.70 -7.42 -44.93
N LYS A 95 13.12 -6.26 -44.57
CA LYS A 95 11.68 -5.98 -44.52
C LYS A 95 10.95 -6.84 -43.50
N ASP A 96 11.63 -7.30 -42.45
CA ASP A 96 10.98 -7.90 -41.30
C ASP A 96 10.43 -6.79 -40.40
N LYS A 97 9.28 -7.03 -39.79
CA LYS A 97 8.65 -6.11 -38.84
C LYS A 97 9.10 -6.47 -37.44
N ILE A 98 9.80 -5.55 -36.78
CA ILE A 98 10.08 -5.59 -35.36
C ILE A 98 8.92 -4.86 -34.67
N VAL A 99 8.12 -5.59 -33.92
CA VAL A 99 6.88 -5.12 -33.31
C VAL A 99 7.08 -5.04 -31.81
N LYS A 100 6.81 -3.88 -31.21
CA LYS A 100 6.71 -3.75 -29.75
C LYS A 100 5.26 -3.50 -29.35
N ALA A 101 4.78 -4.30 -28.41
CA ALA A 101 3.45 -4.20 -27.86
C ALA A 101 3.51 -4.13 -26.33
N TYR A 102 2.63 -3.31 -25.77
CA TYR A 102 2.52 -3.07 -24.34
C TYR A 102 1.18 -3.57 -23.85
N SER A 103 1.07 -3.91 -22.57
CA SER A 103 -0.20 -4.34 -22.00
C SER A 103 -1.31 -3.29 -22.25
N ALA A 104 -2.51 -3.76 -22.58
CA ALA A 104 -3.55 -2.91 -23.17
C ALA A 104 -4.11 -1.81 -22.24
N GLU A 105 -3.85 -1.86 -20.92
CA GLU A 105 -4.16 -0.75 -20.00
C GLU A 105 -3.44 0.54 -20.37
N ILE A 106 -2.35 0.50 -21.15
CA ILE A 106 -1.70 1.70 -21.69
C ILE A 106 -2.68 2.61 -22.45
N LYS A 107 -3.78 2.08 -22.96
CA LYS A 107 -4.80 2.88 -23.64
C LYS A 107 -5.53 3.84 -22.67
N LEU A 108 -5.60 3.51 -21.38
CA LEU A 108 -6.12 4.40 -20.34
C LEU A 108 -5.23 5.64 -20.16
N SER A 109 -3.96 5.60 -20.59
CA SER A 109 -3.09 6.79 -20.61
C SER A 109 -3.49 7.87 -21.61
N LYS A 110 -4.46 7.55 -22.47
CA LYS A 110 -4.99 8.45 -23.50
C LYS A 110 -6.43 8.90 -23.23
N ILE A 111 -6.96 8.60 -22.05
CA ILE A 111 -8.27 9.07 -21.62
C ILE A 111 -8.02 9.94 -20.39
N ASP A 112 -8.29 11.23 -20.54
CA ASP A 112 -8.07 12.21 -19.49
C ASP A 112 -9.13 12.06 -18.39
N ILE A 113 -8.74 12.38 -17.16
CA ILE A 113 -9.61 12.45 -16.00
C ILE A 113 -9.38 13.79 -15.30
N ASN A 114 -10.47 14.51 -15.07
CA ASN A 114 -10.46 15.78 -14.37
C ASN A 114 -11.52 15.75 -13.27
N ILE A 115 -11.08 15.78 -12.02
CA ILE A 115 -11.92 15.78 -10.81
C ILE A 115 -11.43 16.93 -9.92
N GLU A 116 -12.35 17.67 -9.33
CA GLU A 116 -12.03 18.79 -8.44
C GLU A 116 -13.03 18.80 -7.29
N ASP A 117 -12.53 18.81 -6.05
CA ASP A 117 -13.28 18.82 -4.80
C ASP A 117 -14.39 17.75 -4.70
N VAL A 118 -14.08 16.50 -5.06
CA VAL A 118 -15.05 15.40 -5.02
C VAL A 118 -14.65 14.32 -4.03
N ALA A 119 -15.62 13.85 -3.25
CA ALA A 119 -15.46 12.65 -2.44
C ALA A 119 -15.75 11.39 -3.27
N ILE A 120 -14.87 10.40 -3.17
CA ILE A 120 -14.98 9.13 -3.91
C ILE A 120 -15.08 7.93 -2.96
N GLN A 121 -15.93 7.00 -3.36
CA GLN A 121 -15.94 5.61 -2.89
C GLN A 121 -15.70 4.69 -4.10
N LEU A 122 -15.20 3.48 -3.89
CA LEU A 122 -14.91 2.57 -4.99
C LEU A 122 -16.21 2.08 -5.67
N PHE A 123 -17.24 1.77 -4.90
CA PHE A 123 -18.44 1.08 -5.34
C PHE A 123 -19.71 1.89 -5.18
N SER A 124 -20.02 2.44 -3.99
CA SER A 124 -21.26 3.19 -3.77
C SER A 124 -21.18 4.65 -4.20
N ASP A 125 -22.33 5.21 -4.57
CA ASP A 125 -22.56 6.64 -4.71
C ASP A 125 -23.45 7.14 -3.56
N ASP A 126 -23.21 8.38 -3.12
CA ASP A 126 -24.08 9.08 -2.18
C ASP A 126 -24.31 10.50 -2.70
N LYS A 127 -25.39 10.66 -3.45
CA LYS A 127 -25.74 11.94 -4.08
C LYS A 127 -26.14 13.01 -3.07
N GLU A 128 -26.62 12.63 -1.90
CA GLU A 128 -27.02 13.60 -0.86
C GLU A 128 -25.77 14.25 -0.25
N ASN A 129 -24.70 13.48 -0.11
CA ASN A 129 -23.42 13.93 0.44
C ASN A 129 -22.34 14.26 -0.63
N GLY A 130 -22.71 14.25 -1.92
CA GLY A 130 -21.78 14.59 -3.01
C GLY A 130 -20.69 13.55 -3.27
N VAL A 131 -20.89 12.30 -2.86
CA VAL A 131 -19.94 11.19 -3.05
C VAL A 131 -20.22 10.48 -4.37
N ILE A 132 -19.18 10.29 -5.18
CA ILE A 132 -19.27 9.54 -6.44
C ILE A 132 -18.70 8.12 -6.30
N SER A 133 -19.29 7.20 -7.06
CA SER A 133 -18.77 5.84 -7.25
C SER A 133 -17.69 5.85 -8.35
N LEU A 134 -16.44 5.54 -7.97
CA LEU A 134 -15.31 5.44 -8.89
C LEU A 134 -15.57 4.37 -9.96
N ASN A 135 -16.16 3.23 -9.59
CA ASN A 135 -16.50 2.17 -10.54
C ASN A 135 -17.48 2.64 -11.63
N ASN A 136 -18.53 3.36 -11.23
CA ASN A 136 -19.51 3.88 -12.19
C ASN A 136 -18.87 4.93 -13.11
N TYR A 137 -18.06 5.84 -12.54
CA TYR A 137 -17.38 6.89 -13.29
C TYR A 137 -16.36 6.31 -14.30
N LEU A 138 -15.52 5.36 -13.85
CA LEU A 138 -14.60 4.62 -14.71
C LEU A 138 -15.30 3.95 -15.89
N LYS A 139 -16.44 3.31 -15.63
CA LYS A 139 -17.21 2.57 -16.64
C LYS A 139 -17.83 3.48 -17.66
N GLN A 140 -18.32 4.63 -17.25
CA GLN A 140 -18.88 5.63 -18.14
C GLN A 140 -17.82 6.18 -19.11
N GLU A 141 -16.64 6.53 -18.62
CA GLU A 141 -15.60 7.20 -19.41
C GLU A 141 -14.77 6.22 -20.28
N THR A 142 -14.47 5.02 -19.76
CA THR A 142 -13.43 4.15 -20.37
C THR A 142 -13.95 2.78 -20.81
N SER A 143 -15.18 2.42 -20.43
CA SER A 143 -15.72 1.05 -20.48
C SER A 143 -15.00 0.01 -19.60
N TRP A 144 -14.04 0.41 -18.74
CA TRP A 144 -13.47 -0.46 -17.72
C TRP A 144 -14.34 -0.45 -16.45
N SER A 145 -14.15 -1.41 -15.57
CA SER A 145 -14.85 -1.45 -14.27
C SER A 145 -13.92 -1.92 -13.18
N ILE A 146 -14.23 -1.64 -11.92
CA ILE A 146 -13.54 -2.22 -10.79
C ILE A 146 -13.90 -3.70 -10.72
N GLY A 147 -12.86 -4.54 -10.59
CA GLY A 147 -12.95 -5.98 -10.48
C GLY A 147 -12.94 -6.44 -9.03
N HIS A 148 -12.00 -7.30 -8.70
CA HIS A 148 -11.74 -7.73 -7.33
C HIS A 148 -11.07 -6.62 -6.53
N VAL A 149 -11.56 -6.36 -5.32
CA VAL A 149 -10.91 -5.49 -4.34
C VAL A 149 -10.84 -6.22 -3.02
N ASP A 150 -9.66 -6.24 -2.40
CA ASP A 150 -9.54 -6.83 -1.07
C ASP A 150 -10.29 -6.00 -0.01
N ASP A 151 -10.94 -6.69 0.94
CA ASP A 151 -11.76 -6.05 1.97
C ASP A 151 -11.02 -4.94 2.73
N VAL A 152 -9.74 -5.14 3.05
CA VAL A 152 -8.91 -4.17 3.79
C VAL A 152 -8.58 -2.92 2.96
N VAL A 153 -8.69 -3.03 1.63
CA VAL A 153 -8.49 -1.91 0.70
C VAL A 153 -9.79 -1.12 0.59
N ALA A 154 -10.93 -1.79 0.37
CA ALA A 154 -12.22 -1.15 0.14
C ALA A 154 -12.90 -0.63 1.41
N TYR A 155 -12.72 -1.28 2.55
CA TYR A 155 -13.50 -1.02 3.75
C TYR A 155 -12.64 -0.67 4.96
N GLU A 156 -13.21 0.13 5.84
CA GLU A 156 -12.72 0.40 7.19
C GLU A 156 -13.79 0.04 8.23
N MET A 157 -13.41 -0.05 9.50
CA MET A 157 -14.33 -0.32 10.60
C MET A 157 -14.71 1.00 11.25
N ASN A 158 -16.01 1.27 11.39
CA ASN A 158 -16.48 2.43 12.15
C ASN A 158 -16.35 2.19 13.67
N GLU A 159 -16.64 3.23 14.47
CA GLU A 159 -16.61 3.16 15.95
C GLU A 159 -17.52 2.07 16.55
N HIS A 160 -18.53 1.62 15.79
CA HIS A 160 -19.48 0.58 16.18
C HIS A 160 -19.05 -0.82 15.74
N GLY A 161 -17.93 -0.95 15.01
CA GLY A 161 -17.40 -2.21 14.50
C GLY A 161 -18.05 -2.70 13.20
N ASP A 162 -18.84 -1.87 12.53
CA ASP A 162 -19.41 -2.17 11.22
C ASP A 162 -18.44 -1.81 10.11
N LYS A 163 -18.42 -2.64 9.06
CA LYS A 163 -17.66 -2.37 7.84
C LYS A 163 -18.34 -1.27 7.04
N VAL A 164 -17.62 -0.18 6.81
CA VAL A 164 -18.04 0.94 5.97
C VAL A 164 -17.03 1.13 4.83
N GLU A 165 -17.51 1.55 3.67
CA GLU A 165 -16.63 1.77 2.52
C GLU A 165 -15.76 3.01 2.74
N LYS A 166 -14.45 2.88 2.50
CA LYS A 166 -13.50 3.97 2.69
C LYS A 166 -13.88 5.15 1.80
N LEU A 167 -13.96 6.32 2.42
CA LEU A 167 -14.17 7.58 1.75
C LEU A 167 -12.82 8.28 1.54
N ARG A 168 -12.57 8.74 0.33
CA ARG A 168 -11.37 9.53 -0.03
C ARG A 168 -11.77 10.81 -0.72
N ILE A 169 -11.12 11.92 -0.41
CA ILE A 169 -11.37 13.20 -1.06
C ILE A 169 -10.33 13.42 -2.15
N GLN A 170 -10.80 13.87 -3.31
CA GLN A 170 -10.00 14.30 -4.45
C GLN A 170 -10.06 15.82 -4.54
N GLU A 171 -9.03 16.52 -4.05
CA GLU A 171 -8.98 17.99 -4.10
C GLU A 171 -8.84 18.47 -5.55
N SER A 172 -7.81 17.99 -6.26
CA SER A 172 -7.63 18.28 -7.67
C SER A 172 -6.86 17.17 -8.37
N VAL A 173 -7.49 16.54 -9.36
CA VAL A 173 -6.88 15.54 -10.23
C VAL A 173 -7.01 16.03 -11.66
N SER A 174 -5.89 16.24 -12.33
CA SER A 174 -5.80 16.54 -13.76
C SER A 174 -4.74 15.65 -14.38
N SER A 175 -5.14 14.44 -14.78
CA SER A 175 -4.23 13.40 -15.28
C SER A 175 -4.94 12.52 -16.31
N ASN A 176 -4.44 11.31 -16.53
CA ASN A 176 -5.10 10.27 -17.30
C ASN A 176 -5.51 9.10 -16.40
N TRP A 177 -6.48 8.31 -16.83
CA TRP A 177 -7.01 7.20 -16.05
C TRP A 177 -5.96 6.16 -15.66
N HIS A 178 -4.94 5.91 -16.50
CA HIS A 178 -3.89 4.96 -16.14
C HIS A 178 -3.09 5.46 -14.95
N ASP A 179 -2.55 6.67 -15.06
CA ASP A 179 -1.74 7.33 -14.05
C ASP A 179 -2.53 7.55 -12.76
N PHE A 180 -3.80 7.92 -12.86
CA PHE A 180 -4.70 8.06 -11.71
C PHE A 180 -4.78 6.77 -10.88
N PHE A 181 -4.84 5.61 -11.53
CA PHE A 181 -4.82 4.34 -10.80
C PHE A 181 -3.45 4.02 -10.23
N ILE A 182 -2.39 4.13 -11.02
CA ILE A 182 -1.06 3.67 -10.61
C ILE A 182 -0.31 4.63 -9.67
N LYS A 183 -0.77 5.88 -9.54
CA LYS A 183 -0.22 6.89 -8.63
C LYS A 183 -1.22 7.17 -7.50
N ASP A 184 -2.32 7.85 -7.82
CA ASP A 184 -3.24 8.41 -6.81
C ASP A 184 -3.98 7.29 -6.06
N ILE A 185 -4.77 6.46 -6.76
CA ILE A 185 -5.54 5.37 -6.11
C ILE A 185 -4.62 4.36 -5.40
N LYS A 186 -3.46 4.06 -6.00
CA LYS A 186 -2.45 3.17 -5.39
C LYS A 186 -2.04 3.68 -4.01
N GLU A 187 -1.75 4.96 -3.90
CA GLU A 187 -1.29 5.61 -2.67
C GLU A 187 -2.42 5.78 -1.65
N GLU A 188 -3.53 6.40 -2.05
CA GLU A 188 -4.65 6.77 -1.17
C GLU A 188 -5.35 5.56 -0.53
N PHE A 189 -5.46 4.47 -1.28
CA PHE A 189 -6.03 3.21 -0.82
C PHE A 189 -4.96 2.21 -0.37
N SER A 190 -3.67 2.58 -0.47
CA SER A 190 -2.51 1.76 -0.10
C SER A 190 -2.57 0.34 -0.65
N CYS A 191 -2.76 0.23 -1.97
CA CYS A 191 -3.03 -1.03 -2.66
C CYS A 191 -2.08 -1.30 -3.83
N VAL A 192 -2.16 -2.50 -4.41
CA VAL A 192 -1.48 -2.91 -5.64
C VAL A 192 -2.52 -3.02 -6.75
N VAL A 193 -2.33 -2.23 -7.79
CA VAL A 193 -3.25 -2.17 -8.93
C VAL A 193 -2.86 -3.21 -9.98
N GLN A 194 -3.79 -4.09 -10.34
CA GLN A 194 -3.61 -5.07 -11.40
C GLN A 194 -4.73 -4.96 -12.44
N PHE A 195 -4.33 -4.68 -13.68
CA PHE A 195 -5.25 -4.60 -14.81
C PHE A 195 -5.52 -5.99 -15.40
N ASP A 196 -6.80 -6.33 -15.53
CA ASP A 196 -7.31 -7.44 -16.34
C ASP A 196 -7.76 -6.87 -17.69
N THR A 197 -6.84 -6.87 -18.65
CA THR A 197 -7.04 -6.32 -19.99
C THR A 197 -8.04 -7.12 -20.82
N TYR A 198 -8.26 -8.39 -20.48
CA TYR A 198 -9.22 -9.24 -21.18
C TYR A 198 -10.65 -8.88 -20.85
N ASN A 199 -10.97 -8.80 -19.55
CA ASN A 199 -12.30 -8.45 -19.05
C ASN A 199 -12.51 -6.94 -18.89
N LYS A 200 -11.48 -6.12 -19.11
CA LYS A 200 -11.45 -4.67 -18.82
C LYS A 200 -11.80 -4.38 -17.36
N LYS A 201 -11.10 -5.04 -16.45
CA LYS A 201 -11.28 -4.83 -15.00
C LYS A 201 -10.01 -4.30 -14.35
N VAL A 202 -10.16 -3.41 -13.39
CA VAL A 202 -9.07 -2.96 -12.51
C VAL A 202 -9.24 -3.64 -11.16
N ASN A 203 -8.30 -4.49 -10.78
CA ASN A 203 -8.33 -5.17 -9.48
C ASN A 203 -7.38 -4.47 -8.51
N LEU A 204 -7.79 -4.34 -7.25
CA LEU A 204 -7.01 -3.68 -6.20
C LEU A 204 -6.72 -4.67 -5.09
N TYR A 205 -5.45 -4.99 -4.89
CA TYR A 205 -5.01 -5.97 -3.90
C TYR A 205 -4.28 -5.32 -2.75
N ASP A 206 -4.45 -5.84 -1.55
CA ASP A 206 -3.53 -5.56 -0.46
C ASP A 206 -2.18 -6.22 -0.73
N ILE A 207 -1.07 -5.57 -0.35
CA ILE A 207 0.28 -6.12 -0.57
C ILE A 207 0.50 -7.48 0.13
N ASP A 208 -0.30 -7.80 1.15
CA ASP A 208 -0.29 -9.06 1.88
C ASP A 208 -1.24 -10.15 1.35
N SER A 209 -2.08 -9.86 0.35
CA SER A 209 -3.08 -10.83 -0.11
C SER A 209 -2.59 -11.80 -1.19
N PHE A 210 -1.48 -11.49 -1.86
CA PHE A 210 -0.91 -12.29 -2.95
C PHE A 210 0.54 -12.68 -2.69
N GLY A 211 1.05 -13.71 -3.39
CA GLY A 211 2.45 -14.14 -3.31
C GLY A 211 2.83 -14.81 -1.99
N ASP A 212 4.04 -14.51 -1.49
CA ASP A 212 4.63 -14.98 -0.22
C ASP A 212 4.92 -16.49 -0.12
N ASN A 213 4.80 -17.22 -1.24
CA ASN A 213 5.10 -18.65 -1.26
C ASN A 213 6.57 -18.87 -1.56
N ILE A 214 7.20 -19.78 -0.82
CA ILE A 214 8.56 -20.21 -1.14
C ILE A 214 8.45 -21.28 -2.22
N GLU A 215 8.67 -20.87 -3.48
CA GLU A 215 8.45 -21.75 -4.64
C GLU A 215 9.78 -22.29 -5.22
N LEU A 216 10.90 -21.57 -5.04
CA LEU A 216 12.17 -21.91 -5.70
C LEU A 216 13.40 -21.58 -4.84
N VAL A 217 14.39 -22.48 -4.87
CA VAL A 217 15.73 -22.27 -4.31
C VAL A 217 16.74 -22.17 -5.46
N LEU A 218 17.47 -21.07 -5.52
CA LEU A 218 18.50 -20.80 -6.53
C LEU A 218 19.91 -20.89 -5.91
N THR A 219 20.80 -21.60 -6.59
CA THR A 219 22.22 -21.70 -6.27
C THR A 219 23.06 -21.60 -7.54
N TYR A 220 24.34 -21.22 -7.41
CA TYR A 220 25.33 -21.27 -8.50
C TYR A 220 25.50 -22.68 -9.07
N ASP A 221 25.31 -23.72 -8.24
CA ASP A 221 25.44 -25.12 -8.66
C ASP A 221 24.20 -25.65 -9.41
N ASN A 222 23.08 -24.92 -9.41
CA ASN A 222 21.83 -25.37 -10.02
C ASN A 222 21.39 -24.52 -11.22
N TYR A 223 20.98 -23.27 -10.99
CA TYR A 223 20.29 -22.45 -11.98
C TYR A 223 20.95 -21.09 -12.24
N ILE A 224 21.77 -20.56 -11.32
CA ILE A 224 22.37 -19.22 -11.47
C ILE A 224 23.57 -19.30 -12.42
N LYS A 225 23.55 -18.51 -13.51
CA LYS A 225 24.73 -18.30 -14.36
C LYS A 225 25.53 -17.09 -13.90
N SER A 226 24.83 -15.99 -13.63
CA SER A 226 25.42 -14.78 -13.09
C SER A 226 24.42 -14.07 -12.17
N ASN A 227 24.95 -13.35 -11.19
CA ASN A 227 24.18 -12.60 -10.21
C ASN A 227 24.80 -11.22 -10.04
N LYS A 228 24.01 -10.18 -10.27
CA LYS A 228 24.37 -8.80 -9.96
C LYS A 228 23.52 -8.32 -8.79
N LYS A 229 24.14 -8.15 -7.62
CA LYS A 229 23.55 -7.53 -6.43
C LYS A 229 23.86 -6.03 -6.45
N THR A 230 22.86 -5.19 -6.22
CA THR A 230 23.01 -3.74 -6.09
C THR A 230 22.28 -3.28 -4.84
N ASN A 231 23.01 -2.60 -3.95
CA ASN A 231 22.46 -1.98 -2.75
C ASN A 231 22.44 -0.47 -2.95
N SER A 232 21.30 0.17 -2.72
CA SER A 232 21.14 1.62 -2.79
C SER A 232 20.60 2.16 -1.46
N THR A 233 21.22 3.24 -0.99
CA THR A 233 20.77 4.04 0.17
C THR A 233 20.20 5.38 -0.26
N ASN A 234 20.04 5.64 -1.56
CA ASN A 234 19.57 6.94 -2.07
C ASN A 234 18.19 7.32 -1.52
N ASP A 235 17.35 6.32 -1.27
CA ASP A 235 15.96 6.49 -0.85
C ASP A 235 15.76 6.20 0.65
N ILE A 236 16.84 6.14 1.44
CA ILE A 236 16.72 5.87 2.88
C ILE A 236 16.13 7.07 3.60
N VAL A 237 15.12 6.83 4.44
CA VAL A 237 14.46 7.86 5.24
C VAL A 237 14.37 7.40 6.67
N THR A 238 14.88 8.20 7.60
CA THR A 238 14.77 7.94 9.05
C THR A 238 13.84 8.92 9.74
N ARG A 239 13.48 10.03 9.08
CA ARG A 239 12.52 11.02 9.54
C ARG A 239 11.53 11.39 8.43
N LEU A 240 10.25 11.10 8.63
CA LEU A 240 9.19 11.36 7.67
C LEU A 240 8.27 12.47 8.19
N LYS A 241 8.27 13.63 7.55
CA LYS A 241 7.30 14.69 7.83
C LYS A 241 5.95 14.32 7.23
N LEU A 242 4.89 14.43 8.01
CA LEU A 242 3.53 14.15 7.54
C LEU A 242 2.83 15.48 7.23
N ILE A 243 2.24 15.58 6.06
CA ILE A 243 1.41 16.73 5.64
C ILE A 243 0.07 16.16 5.16
N GLY A 244 -0.97 16.36 5.96
CA GLY A 244 -2.33 16.05 5.54
C GLY A 244 -3.08 17.35 5.25
N ARG A 245 -4.39 17.21 5.10
CA ARG A 245 -5.31 18.33 4.88
C ARG A 245 -5.16 19.42 5.95
N GLU A 246 -5.45 20.68 5.60
CA GLU A 246 -5.26 21.85 6.49
C GLU A 246 -5.87 21.70 7.90
N GLU A 247 -6.95 20.94 8.05
CA GLU A 247 -7.64 20.71 9.33
C GLU A 247 -7.07 19.55 10.16
N MET A 248 -6.11 18.78 9.63
CA MET A 248 -5.52 17.63 10.33
C MET A 248 -4.43 18.03 11.32
N ASP A 249 -4.69 17.83 12.61
CA ASP A 249 -3.70 18.02 13.66
C ASP A 249 -2.90 16.73 13.94
N ILE A 250 -1.83 16.55 13.16
CA ILE A 250 -0.89 15.43 13.30
C ILE A 250 -0.13 15.50 14.63
N ILE A 251 0.18 16.71 15.12
CA ILE A 251 1.00 16.92 16.33
C ILE A 251 0.25 16.38 17.55
N SER A 252 -1.06 16.61 17.62
CA SER A 252 -1.90 16.09 18.71
C SER A 252 -2.21 14.60 18.60
N ALA A 253 -1.97 13.97 17.45
CA ALA A 253 -2.22 12.54 17.23
C ALA A 253 -1.00 11.64 17.57
N VAL A 254 0.18 12.22 17.81
CA VAL A 254 1.41 11.48 18.11
C VAL A 254 1.91 11.81 19.51
N PRO A 255 2.26 10.81 20.35
CA PRO A 255 2.69 11.04 21.73
C PRO A 255 4.00 11.82 21.87
N THR A 256 4.78 11.98 20.81
CA THR A 256 6.01 12.79 20.80
C THR A 256 5.73 14.28 20.58
N GLY A 257 4.58 14.63 20.00
CA GLY A 257 4.26 16.00 19.61
C GLY A 257 5.23 16.60 18.59
N TYR A 258 5.88 15.76 17.76
CA TYR A 258 6.63 16.21 16.59
C TYR A 258 5.72 16.20 15.36
N GLU A 259 6.01 17.06 14.38
CA GLU A 259 5.36 17.06 13.06
C GLU A 259 5.85 15.94 12.12
N TYR A 260 6.73 15.07 12.63
CA TYR A 260 7.37 14.01 11.86
C TYR A 260 7.40 12.70 12.65
N LEU A 261 7.45 11.60 11.91
CA LEU A 261 7.71 10.25 12.42
C LEU A 261 9.19 9.91 12.27
N GLU A 262 9.67 9.00 13.10
CA GLU A 262 11.07 8.58 13.10
C GLU A 262 11.23 7.08 13.23
N ASN A 263 12.21 6.54 12.50
CA ASN A 263 12.60 5.15 12.58
C ASN A 263 14.11 5.01 12.25
N TYR A 264 14.88 4.55 13.23
CA TYR A 264 16.33 4.34 13.11
C TYR A 264 16.73 2.86 13.11
N SER A 265 15.76 1.94 13.00
CA SER A 265 15.96 0.49 13.13
C SER A 265 17.12 -0.06 12.28
N TYR A 266 17.27 0.41 11.04
CA TYR A 266 18.37 -0.03 10.16
C TYR A 266 19.76 0.30 10.73
N PHE A 267 19.94 1.51 11.26
CA PHE A 267 21.22 1.97 11.82
C PHE A 267 21.49 1.38 13.22
N LEU A 268 20.44 1.03 13.95
CA LEU A 268 20.55 0.27 15.19
C LEU A 268 21.02 -1.17 14.93
N GLU A 269 20.53 -1.79 13.85
CA GLU A 269 20.86 -3.18 13.48
C GLU A 269 22.21 -3.34 12.77
N ASN A 270 22.67 -2.33 12.02
CA ASN A 270 23.89 -2.43 11.22
C ASN A 270 25.19 -2.15 12.00
N GLY A 271 25.10 -1.65 13.24
CA GLY A 271 26.24 -1.40 14.12
C GLY A 271 27.03 -0.12 13.83
N GLU A 272 26.47 0.82 13.05
CA GLU A 272 27.12 2.11 12.78
C GLU A 272 26.96 3.11 13.95
N MET A 273 25.92 2.96 14.78
CA MET A 273 25.73 3.77 15.98
C MET A 273 26.65 3.31 17.13
N SER A 274 27.10 4.25 17.95
CA SER A 274 27.86 3.95 19.16
C SER A 274 27.05 3.10 20.15
N GLU A 275 27.72 2.25 20.94
CA GLU A 275 27.05 1.43 21.97
C GLU A 275 26.24 2.30 22.95
N GLY A 276 26.72 3.51 23.25
CA GLY A 276 26.01 4.48 24.10
C GLY A 276 24.69 4.93 23.46
N LEU A 277 24.71 5.27 22.18
CA LEU A 277 23.52 5.71 21.45
C LEU A 277 22.50 4.57 21.28
N VAL A 278 22.97 3.36 20.98
CA VAL A 278 22.11 2.17 20.87
C VAL A 278 21.37 1.90 22.18
N ASN A 279 22.08 1.88 23.32
CA ASN A 279 21.47 1.67 24.63
C ASN A 279 20.47 2.77 25.00
N ALA A 280 20.80 4.03 24.69
CA ALA A 280 19.91 5.16 24.89
C ALA A 280 18.64 5.03 24.04
N MET A 281 18.75 4.66 22.77
CA MET A 281 17.61 4.43 21.88
C MET A 281 16.70 3.30 22.34
N MET A 282 17.27 2.15 22.74
CA MET A 282 16.48 1.05 23.29
C MET A 282 15.70 1.47 24.53
N THR A 283 16.36 2.17 25.47
CA THR A 283 15.71 2.69 26.69
C THR A 283 14.61 3.69 26.34
N TYR A 284 14.85 4.57 25.37
CA TYR A 284 13.88 5.54 24.89
C TYR A 284 12.64 4.87 24.28
N GLU A 285 12.81 3.87 23.40
CA GLU A 285 11.70 3.13 22.79
C GLU A 285 10.84 2.42 23.85
N GLU A 286 11.46 1.80 24.86
CA GLU A 286 10.74 1.18 25.97
C GLU A 286 9.92 2.20 26.78
N MET A 287 10.53 3.35 27.13
CA MET A 287 9.86 4.40 27.89
C MET A 287 8.72 5.06 27.10
N VAL A 288 8.91 5.31 25.80
CA VAL A 288 7.86 5.82 24.91
C VAL A 288 6.71 4.82 24.79
N ALA A 289 6.99 3.51 24.69
CA ALA A 289 5.94 2.50 24.61
C ALA A 289 5.08 2.43 25.89
N VAL A 290 5.68 2.64 27.06
CA VAL A 290 4.95 2.75 28.34
C VAL A 290 4.13 4.04 28.39
N ARG A 291 4.75 5.19 28.10
CA ARG A 291 4.13 6.51 28.14
C ARG A 291 2.99 6.64 27.13
N LYS A 292 3.12 6.06 25.94
CA LYS A 292 2.08 6.03 24.91
C LYS A 292 0.77 5.41 25.41
N LYS A 293 0.84 4.33 26.19
CA LYS A 293 -0.37 3.70 26.75
C LYS A 293 -1.11 4.62 27.71
N GLU A 294 -0.37 5.39 28.50
CA GLU A 294 -0.95 6.35 29.43
C GLU A 294 -1.49 7.58 28.70
N TRP A 295 -0.72 8.09 27.74
CA TRP A 295 -1.12 9.16 26.84
C TRP A 295 -2.45 8.86 26.14
N SER A 296 -2.59 7.67 25.52
CA SER A 296 -3.81 7.29 24.80
C SER A 296 -5.05 7.29 25.71
N LYS A 297 -4.92 6.84 26.98
CA LYS A 297 -6.02 6.89 27.95
C LYS A 297 -6.39 8.33 28.31
N LEU A 298 -5.40 9.20 28.51
CA LEU A 298 -5.67 10.61 28.83
C LEU A 298 -6.36 11.34 27.68
N VAL A 299 -5.94 11.06 26.44
CA VAL A 299 -6.58 11.60 25.23
C VAL A 299 -8.03 11.10 25.12
N GLU A 300 -8.28 9.80 25.34
CA GLU A 300 -9.64 9.24 25.33
C GLU A 300 -10.53 9.90 26.39
N ILE A 301 -10.03 10.05 27.63
CA ILE A 301 -10.75 10.74 28.71
C ILE A 301 -10.99 12.22 28.35
N LYS A 302 -10.01 12.91 27.75
CA LYS A 302 -10.17 14.29 27.31
C LYS A 302 -11.31 14.40 26.28
N ASN A 303 -11.28 13.57 25.23
CA ASN A 303 -12.26 13.59 24.14
C ASN A 303 -13.69 13.32 24.66
N THR A 304 -13.85 12.36 25.58
CA THR A 304 -15.16 12.08 26.19
C THR A 304 -15.69 13.27 27.00
N LYS A 305 -14.83 13.97 27.75
CA LYS A 305 -15.22 15.18 28.50
C LYS A 305 -15.50 16.37 27.59
N GLU A 306 -14.78 16.52 26.50
CA GLU A 306 -15.05 17.55 25.49
C GLU A 306 -16.40 17.33 24.81
N ALA A 307 -16.74 16.08 24.49
CA ALA A 307 -18.06 15.72 23.96
C ALA A 307 -19.18 16.00 24.98
N GLU A 308 -18.96 15.74 26.28
CA GLU A 308 -19.91 16.10 27.34
C GLU A 308 -20.06 17.62 27.46
N ARG A 309 -18.94 18.36 27.45
CA ARG A 309 -18.92 19.84 27.49
C ARG A 309 -19.72 20.40 26.31
N LEU A 310 -19.51 19.89 25.10
CA LEU A 310 -20.21 20.34 23.90
C LEU A 310 -21.72 20.10 24.00
N LYS A 311 -22.15 18.91 24.46
CA LYS A 311 -23.57 18.60 24.70
C LYS A 311 -24.21 19.58 25.70
N LYS A 312 -23.53 19.86 26.81
CA LYS A 312 -24.02 20.81 27.83
C LYS A 312 -24.03 22.25 27.33
N SER A 313 -23.01 22.66 26.59
CA SER A 313 -22.92 23.98 25.96
C SER A 313 -24.08 24.22 24.98
N ASN A 314 -24.39 23.23 24.14
CA ASN A 314 -25.55 23.30 23.24
C ASN A 314 -26.87 23.43 24.01
N LYS A 315 -27.05 22.65 25.10
CA LYS A 315 -28.23 22.76 25.96
C LYS A 315 -28.33 24.13 26.64
N TRP A 316 -27.21 24.67 27.12
CA TRP A 316 -27.14 26.00 27.73
C TRP A 316 -27.55 27.10 26.74
N GLN A 317 -27.07 27.04 25.48
CA GLN A 317 -27.50 27.94 24.41
C GLN A 317 -29.01 27.87 24.14
N MET A 318 -29.59 26.66 24.13
CA MET A 318 -31.05 26.50 23.98
C MET A 318 -31.82 27.13 25.15
N ILE A 319 -31.31 27.01 26.39
CA ILE A 319 -31.94 27.62 27.57
C ILE A 319 -31.89 29.14 27.51
N ILE A 320 -30.76 29.73 27.10
CA ILE A 320 -30.66 31.18 26.89
C ILE A 320 -31.70 31.67 25.88
N ALA A 321 -31.84 30.97 24.74
CA ALA A 321 -32.86 31.32 23.76
C ALA A 321 -34.28 31.25 24.35
N ASN A 322 -34.57 30.23 25.18
CA ASN A 322 -35.86 30.09 25.86
C ASN A 322 -36.11 31.18 26.91
N ILE A 323 -35.06 31.63 27.63
CA ILE A 323 -35.11 32.75 28.57
C ILE A 323 -35.51 34.02 27.82
N GLU A 324 -34.86 34.32 26.69
CA GLU A 324 -35.20 35.50 25.87
C GLU A 324 -36.64 35.48 25.37
N ILE A 325 -37.12 34.30 24.94
CA ILE A 325 -38.53 34.11 24.53
C ILE A 325 -39.47 34.37 25.70
N CYS A 326 -39.18 33.80 26.88
CA CYS A 326 -39.99 34.00 28.08
C CYS A 326 -40.02 35.47 28.51
N GLU A 327 -38.90 36.18 28.46
CA GLU A 327 -38.82 37.61 28.78
C GLU A 327 -39.66 38.46 27.80
N LYS A 328 -39.60 38.18 26.49
CA LYS A 328 -40.44 38.82 25.48
C LYS A 328 -41.93 38.55 25.72
N MET A 329 -42.31 37.31 26.06
CA MET A 329 -43.69 36.96 26.40
C MET A 329 -44.20 37.69 27.65
N ILE A 330 -43.37 37.81 28.70
CA ILE A 330 -43.72 38.55 29.91
C ILE A 330 -44.01 40.02 29.58
N VAL A 331 -43.20 40.66 28.73
CA VAL A 331 -43.44 42.05 28.28
C VAL A 331 -44.76 42.15 27.50
N SER A 332 -45.04 41.20 26.61
CA SER A 332 -46.31 41.14 25.87
C SER A 332 -47.52 41.02 26.78
N TYR A 333 -47.50 40.09 27.75
CA TYR A 333 -48.61 39.90 28.70
C TYR A 333 -48.80 41.08 29.66
N LYS A 334 -47.71 41.77 30.05
CA LYS A 334 -47.79 43.03 30.81
C LYS A 334 -48.50 44.12 30.02
N ASN A 335 -48.20 44.26 28.72
CA ASN A 335 -48.89 45.22 27.85
C ASN A 335 -50.38 44.88 27.66
N ALA A 336 -50.73 43.60 27.70
CA ALA A 336 -52.11 43.10 27.61
C ALA A 336 -52.87 43.11 28.96
N LYS A 337 -52.23 43.49 30.09
CA LYS A 337 -52.80 43.47 31.45
C LYS A 337 -53.28 42.08 31.91
N ASP A 338 -52.59 41.02 31.52
CA ASP A 338 -52.89 39.64 31.92
C ASP A 338 -51.97 39.17 33.06
N ASP A 339 -52.29 39.58 34.28
CA ASP A 339 -51.46 39.35 35.47
C ASP A 339 -51.26 37.87 35.79
N LYS A 340 -52.22 37.00 35.42
CA LYS A 340 -52.15 35.55 35.66
C LYS A 340 -51.06 34.90 34.80
N ASN A 341 -51.03 35.22 33.51
CA ASN A 341 -50.02 34.68 32.59
C ASN A 341 -48.63 35.29 32.81
N VAL A 342 -48.56 36.54 33.28
CA VAL A 342 -47.31 37.15 33.76
C VAL A 342 -46.73 36.34 34.92
N ALA A 343 -47.51 36.04 35.96
CA ALA A 343 -47.01 35.29 37.12
C ALA A 343 -46.53 33.87 36.76
N LEU A 344 -47.27 33.18 35.87
CA LEU A 344 -46.89 31.85 35.38
C LEU A 344 -45.56 31.88 34.63
N LYS A 345 -45.40 32.80 33.66
CA LYS A 345 -44.15 32.93 32.90
C LYS A 345 -42.99 33.45 33.73
N GLN A 346 -43.24 34.25 34.77
CA GLN A 346 -42.20 34.68 35.71
C GLN A 346 -41.65 33.48 36.51
N SER A 347 -42.51 32.54 36.94
CA SER A 347 -42.08 31.32 37.62
C SER A 347 -41.29 30.38 36.70
N GLU A 348 -41.71 30.26 35.44
CA GLU A 348 -40.99 29.50 34.41
C GLU A 348 -39.61 30.12 34.12
N LEU A 349 -39.54 31.45 34.02
CA LEU A 349 -38.29 32.20 33.85
C LEU A 349 -37.33 31.95 35.01
N THR A 350 -37.80 31.95 36.26
CA THR A 350 -36.96 31.65 37.42
C THR A 350 -36.35 30.25 37.30
N LYS A 351 -37.16 29.23 36.95
CA LYS A 351 -36.65 27.86 36.76
C LYS A 351 -35.60 27.76 35.66
N LEU A 352 -35.82 28.46 34.53
CA LEU A 352 -34.86 28.49 33.43
C LEU A 352 -33.54 29.17 33.82
N LYS A 353 -33.60 30.26 34.60
CA LYS A 353 -32.40 30.95 35.13
C LYS A 353 -31.63 30.11 36.15
N ASP A 354 -32.34 29.34 36.98
CA ASP A 354 -31.71 28.37 37.88
C ASP A 354 -30.99 27.27 37.09
N GLU A 355 -31.63 26.72 36.04
CA GLU A 355 -31.03 25.69 35.17
C GLU A 355 -29.83 26.22 34.36
N GLU A 356 -29.91 27.45 33.86
CA GLU A 356 -28.80 28.16 33.21
C GLU A 356 -27.57 28.24 34.12
N THR A 357 -27.78 28.69 35.36
CA THR A 357 -26.71 28.85 36.35
C THR A 357 -26.06 27.51 36.69
N ILE A 358 -26.85 26.45 36.84
CA ILE A 358 -26.34 25.09 37.10
C ILE A 358 -25.48 24.61 35.94
N LEU A 359 -25.97 24.73 34.71
CA LEU A 359 -25.22 24.31 33.52
C LEU A 359 -23.94 25.12 33.32
N GLU A 360 -23.95 26.42 33.61
CA GLU A 360 -22.75 27.27 33.54
C GLU A 360 -21.67 26.79 34.51
N VAL A 361 -22.05 26.45 35.75
CA VAL A 361 -21.12 25.90 36.76
C VAL A 361 -20.56 24.55 36.32
N GLU A 362 -21.40 23.66 35.76
CA GLU A 362 -20.96 22.36 35.26
C GLU A 362 -20.01 22.47 34.06
N ILE A 363 -20.27 23.39 33.13
CA ILE A 363 -19.39 23.66 31.99
C ILE A 363 -18.03 24.17 32.48
N LYS A 364 -18.01 25.15 33.40
CA LYS A 364 -16.76 25.66 33.98
C LYS A 364 -15.95 24.57 34.69
N ARG A 365 -16.62 23.64 35.37
CA ARG A 365 -15.95 22.49 36.00
C ARG A 365 -15.32 21.58 34.95
N LEU A 366 -16.05 21.25 33.88
CA LEU A 366 -15.53 20.44 32.77
C LEU A 366 -14.35 21.11 32.08
N GLU A 367 -14.39 22.44 31.86
CA GLU A 367 -13.27 23.20 31.30
C GLU A 367 -12.01 23.11 32.16
N GLN A 368 -12.14 23.20 33.50
CA GLN A 368 -11.01 23.03 34.41
C GLN A 368 -10.44 21.61 34.38
N GLU A 369 -11.31 20.60 34.32
CA GLU A 369 -10.90 19.20 34.23
C GLU A 369 -10.19 18.90 32.90
N ILE A 370 -10.70 19.43 31.78
CA ILE A 370 -10.09 19.32 30.45
C ILE A 370 -8.72 19.98 30.45
N LYS A 371 -8.59 21.18 31.01
CA LYS A 371 -7.29 21.87 31.12
C LYS A 371 -6.26 21.07 31.92
N GLY A 372 -6.67 20.46 33.05
CA GLY A 372 -5.77 19.60 33.83
C GLY A 372 -5.33 18.34 33.07
N LEU A 373 -6.20 17.78 32.23
CA LEU A 373 -5.85 16.67 31.33
C LEU A 373 -4.89 17.13 30.23
N GLU A 374 -5.11 18.29 29.64
CA GLU A 374 -4.20 18.90 28.65
C GLU A 374 -2.80 19.12 29.22
N ASP A 375 -2.70 19.68 30.43
CA ASP A 375 -1.42 19.87 31.12
C ASP A 375 -0.72 18.52 31.33
N SER A 376 -1.47 17.47 31.70
CA SER A 376 -0.95 16.12 31.88
C SER A 376 -0.46 15.50 30.56
N ILE A 377 -1.20 15.70 29.47
CA ILE A 377 -0.83 15.24 28.11
C ILE A 377 0.44 15.96 27.65
N ILE A 378 0.53 17.28 27.83
CA ILE A 378 1.71 18.09 27.47
C ILE A 378 2.94 17.59 28.24
N ASN A 379 2.81 17.28 29.52
CA ASN A 379 3.91 16.71 30.32
C ASN A 379 4.39 15.37 29.75
N ILE A 380 3.48 14.47 29.36
CA ILE A 380 3.87 13.21 28.71
C ILE A 380 4.53 13.48 27.36
N ASN A 381 4.01 14.41 26.55
CA ASN A 381 4.60 14.77 25.26
C ASN A 381 6.04 15.24 25.43
N ILE A 382 6.33 16.09 26.43
CA ILE A 382 7.70 16.51 26.76
C ILE A 382 8.55 15.29 27.12
N LEU A 383 8.08 14.38 27.95
CA LEU A 383 8.83 13.17 28.31
C LEU A 383 9.02 12.18 27.14
N CYS A 384 8.24 12.32 26.07
CA CYS A 384 8.38 11.54 24.84
C CYS A 384 9.27 12.22 23.79
N LYS A 385 9.74 13.46 24.01
CA LYS A 385 10.73 14.11 23.15
C LYS A 385 12.14 13.67 23.55
N ARG A 386 13.01 13.39 22.57
CA ARG A 386 14.35 12.84 22.84
C ARG A 386 15.18 13.73 23.75
N GLU A 387 15.08 15.05 23.57
CA GLU A 387 15.86 16.03 24.32
C GLU A 387 15.51 16.06 25.82
N THR A 388 14.33 15.56 26.18
CA THR A 388 13.77 15.64 27.54
C THR A 388 13.32 14.28 28.08
N ALA A 389 13.53 13.20 27.32
CA ALA A 389 13.13 11.87 27.73
C ALA A 389 13.98 11.36 28.89
N THR A 390 13.30 10.87 29.93
CA THR A 390 13.94 10.27 31.09
C THR A 390 13.68 8.78 31.21
N ASP A 391 14.57 8.05 31.87
CA ASP A 391 14.42 6.65 32.25
C ASP A 391 13.40 6.48 33.41
N GLN A 392 13.31 5.26 33.95
CA GLN A 392 12.40 4.95 35.07
C GLN A 392 12.80 5.67 36.38
N ASP A 393 14.07 6.01 36.54
CA ASP A 393 14.64 6.66 37.72
C ASP A 393 14.64 8.19 37.59
N GLY A 394 14.24 8.73 36.43
CA GLY A 394 14.15 10.16 36.17
C GLY A 394 15.44 10.79 35.61
N HIS A 395 16.44 10.00 35.23
CA HIS A 395 17.65 10.50 34.58
C HIS A 395 17.42 10.68 33.08
N LEU A 396 18.07 11.69 32.48
CA LEU A 396 18.01 11.91 31.04
C LEU A 396 18.61 10.73 30.29
N ILE A 397 17.87 10.23 29.30
CA ILE A 397 18.29 9.09 28.47
C ILE A 397 19.40 9.50 27.50
N PHE A 398 19.27 10.68 26.88
CA PHE A 398 20.24 11.17 25.91
C PHE A 398 21.12 12.27 26.52
N SER A 399 22.43 12.12 26.37
CA SER A 399 23.38 13.22 26.60
C SER A 399 23.47 14.13 25.37
N TYR A 400 24.07 15.30 25.52
CA TYR A 400 24.34 16.20 24.40
C TYR A 400 25.17 15.52 23.29
N GLU A 401 26.18 14.74 23.68
CA GLU A 401 27.05 14.03 22.75
C GLU A 401 26.28 12.96 21.95
N LEU A 402 25.37 12.23 22.60
CA LEU A 402 24.52 11.24 21.94
C LEU A 402 23.51 11.89 20.98
N LEU A 403 22.99 13.07 21.33
CA LEU A 403 22.09 13.82 20.43
C LEU A 403 22.83 14.39 19.22
N GLU A 404 24.07 14.85 19.38
CA GLU A 404 24.89 15.29 18.24
C GLU A 404 25.22 14.10 17.33
N GLU A 405 25.61 12.95 17.88
CA GLU A 405 25.82 11.73 17.11
C GLU A 405 24.58 11.34 16.30
N LEU A 406 23.40 11.38 16.93
CA LEU A 406 22.14 11.01 16.28
C LEU A 406 21.83 11.86 15.04
N LYS A 407 22.31 13.11 14.98
CA LYS A 407 22.05 14.00 13.84
C LYS A 407 22.64 13.49 12.53
N GLU A 408 23.74 12.76 12.59
CA GLU A 408 24.39 12.15 11.41
C GLU A 408 23.53 11.05 10.78
N PHE A 409 22.53 10.54 11.50
CA PHE A 409 21.61 9.49 11.04
C PHE A 409 20.25 10.01 10.59
N ILE A 410 20.07 11.34 10.47
CA ILE A 410 18.80 11.96 10.07
C ILE A 410 18.73 12.10 8.55
N TYR A 411 17.82 11.34 7.94
CA TYR A 411 17.47 11.42 6.53
C TYR A 411 15.99 11.79 6.43
N CYS A 412 15.72 12.97 5.89
CA CYS A 412 14.39 13.56 5.87
C CYS A 412 13.68 13.34 4.54
N ASP A 413 12.39 13.02 4.62
CA ASP A 413 11.46 13.05 3.48
C ASP A 413 10.09 13.55 3.94
N THR A 414 9.20 13.84 3.00
CA THR A 414 7.83 14.31 3.28
C THR A 414 6.83 13.35 2.66
N PHE A 415 5.85 12.94 3.45
CA PHE A 415 4.67 12.21 2.99
C PHE A 415 3.48 13.15 3.08
N SER A 416 2.98 13.55 1.91
CA SER A 416 1.88 14.49 1.76
C SER A 416 0.69 13.77 1.15
N ASN A 417 -0.44 13.71 1.86
CA ASN A 417 -1.64 13.08 1.32
C ASN A 417 -2.92 13.65 1.95
N ASP A 418 -3.66 14.41 1.15
CA ASP A 418 -4.86 15.14 1.60
C ASP A 418 -6.15 14.31 1.47
N SER A 419 -6.06 13.09 0.93
CA SER A 419 -7.21 12.21 0.70
C SER A 419 -7.80 11.58 1.96
N PHE A 420 -7.00 11.51 3.04
CA PHE A 420 -7.41 10.93 4.31
C PHE A 420 -8.42 11.83 5.02
N LEU A 421 -9.32 11.24 5.80
CA LEU A 421 -10.27 11.96 6.66
C LEU A 421 -9.93 11.87 8.13
N ASN A 422 -9.32 10.75 8.54
CA ASN A 422 -8.93 10.47 9.91
C ASN A 422 -7.42 10.58 10.06
N VAL A 423 -6.98 11.35 11.06
CA VAL A 423 -5.56 11.56 11.39
C VAL A 423 -4.89 10.25 11.82
N ASP A 424 -5.59 9.37 12.55
CA ASP A 424 -5.01 8.10 13.01
C ASP A 424 -4.66 7.18 11.83
N ASP A 425 -5.53 7.10 10.83
CA ASP A 425 -5.30 6.30 9.62
C ASP A 425 -4.14 6.87 8.80
N PHE A 426 -4.07 8.20 8.68
CA PHE A 426 -2.97 8.88 8.01
C PHE A 426 -1.63 8.66 8.71
N VAL A 427 -1.58 8.77 10.05
CA VAL A 427 -0.38 8.51 10.85
C VAL A 427 0.04 7.03 10.74
N ASN A 428 -0.90 6.09 10.70
CA ASN A 428 -0.58 4.67 10.52
C ASN A 428 -0.03 4.36 9.12
N ALA A 429 -0.60 4.97 8.08
CA ALA A 429 -0.06 4.91 6.72
C ALA A 429 1.38 5.46 6.67
N GLY A 430 1.61 6.63 7.27
CA GLY A 430 2.93 7.25 7.36
C GLY A 430 3.97 6.42 8.13
N LYS A 431 3.57 5.77 9.24
CA LYS A 431 4.46 4.83 9.97
C LYS A 431 4.86 3.67 9.10
N ARG A 432 3.90 3.08 8.39
CA ARG A 432 4.17 1.96 7.50
C ARG A 432 5.14 2.37 6.39
N GLU A 433 4.91 3.50 5.75
CA GLU A 433 5.81 4.04 4.71
C GLU A 433 7.23 4.22 5.26
N LEU A 434 7.38 4.82 6.44
CA LEU A 434 8.67 5.05 7.09
C LEU A 434 9.40 3.74 7.44
N ASP A 435 8.71 2.73 7.98
CA ASP A 435 9.28 1.42 8.31
C ASP A 435 9.93 0.72 7.10
N LEU A 436 9.51 1.11 5.91
CA LEU A 436 9.92 0.50 4.64
C LEU A 436 10.98 1.36 3.94
N LYS A 437 10.88 2.70 4.04
CA LYS A 437 11.92 3.64 3.59
C LYS A 437 13.17 3.62 4.47
N CYS A 438 13.07 3.28 5.76
CA CYS A 438 14.22 3.30 6.66
C CYS A 438 15.25 2.19 6.38
N LYS A 439 14.96 1.27 5.46
CA LYS A 439 15.86 0.18 5.07
C LYS A 439 16.32 0.36 3.62
N PRO A 440 17.60 0.06 3.31
CA PRO A 440 18.13 0.18 1.96
C PRO A 440 17.42 -0.77 0.99
N THR A 441 17.38 -0.35 -0.27
CA THR A 441 16.83 -1.18 -1.35
C THR A 441 17.94 -2.06 -1.90
N THR A 442 17.72 -3.37 -1.90
CA THR A 442 18.62 -4.36 -2.48
C THR A 442 17.93 -5.04 -3.65
N VAL A 443 18.51 -4.88 -4.84
CA VAL A 443 18.02 -5.46 -6.10
C VAL A 443 19.01 -6.48 -6.61
N TYR A 444 18.49 -7.61 -7.09
CA TYR A 444 19.25 -8.65 -7.76
C TYR A 444 18.76 -8.77 -9.19
N SER A 445 19.68 -8.73 -10.14
CA SER A 445 19.42 -9.19 -11.50
C SER A 445 20.21 -10.47 -11.70
N ILE A 446 19.47 -11.56 -11.93
CA ILE A 446 20.03 -12.91 -12.01
C ILE A 446 19.72 -13.49 -13.38
N ASP A 447 20.77 -13.73 -14.17
CA ASP A 447 20.67 -14.57 -15.36
C ASP A 447 20.64 -16.04 -14.92
N VAL A 448 19.51 -16.69 -15.15
CA VAL A 448 19.31 -18.09 -14.82
C VAL A 448 19.31 -18.95 -16.08
N VAL A 449 19.66 -20.23 -15.91
CA VAL A 449 19.31 -21.25 -16.90
C VAL A 449 17.78 -21.28 -17.00
N ASN A 450 17.24 -21.35 -18.22
CA ASN A 450 15.80 -21.44 -18.45
C ASN A 450 15.25 -22.79 -17.92
N PHE A 451 14.93 -22.82 -16.62
CA PHE A 451 14.51 -24.03 -15.93
C PHE A 451 13.13 -24.52 -16.35
N LEU A 452 12.32 -23.66 -17.00
CA LEU A 452 11.01 -24.00 -17.56
C LEU A 452 11.11 -25.02 -18.71
N ARG A 453 12.24 -25.03 -19.43
CA ARG A 453 12.47 -25.90 -20.59
C ARG A 453 13.38 -27.08 -20.30
N ARG A 454 13.82 -27.27 -19.05
CA ARG A 454 14.63 -28.44 -18.68
C ARG A 454 13.76 -29.71 -18.83
N ILE A 455 14.27 -30.77 -19.47
CA ILE A 455 13.57 -32.07 -19.73
C ILE A 455 14.23 -33.27 -18.97
N LEU A 456 15.27 -33.03 -18.16
CA LEU A 456 15.87 -34.06 -17.30
C LEU A 456 15.14 -34.24 -15.96
N ASP A 457 14.37 -35.33 -15.83
CA ASP A 457 14.00 -35.95 -14.56
C ASP A 457 14.88 -37.20 -14.37
N THR A 458 15.90 -37.08 -13.54
CA THR A 458 16.88 -38.17 -13.32
C THR A 458 16.85 -38.69 -11.89
N GLY A 459 15.79 -38.39 -11.12
CA GLY A 459 15.68 -38.73 -9.69
C GLY A 459 16.56 -37.87 -8.78
N PHE A 460 17.74 -37.42 -9.23
CA PHE A 460 18.65 -36.51 -8.52
C PHE A 460 18.53 -35.04 -8.94
N ARG A 461 18.05 -34.78 -10.16
CA ARG A 461 17.70 -33.44 -10.67
C ARG A 461 16.25 -33.52 -11.12
N GLN A 462 15.36 -32.86 -10.37
CA GLN A 462 13.94 -32.83 -10.65
C GLN A 462 13.59 -31.62 -11.52
N HIS A 463 12.52 -31.78 -12.29
CA HIS A 463 11.89 -30.65 -12.97
C HIS A 463 11.36 -29.63 -11.99
N PHE A 464 11.46 -28.36 -12.35
CA PHE A 464 10.61 -27.37 -11.71
C PHE A 464 9.17 -27.68 -12.11
N GLN A 465 8.35 -28.05 -11.13
CA GLN A 465 6.92 -28.34 -11.27
C GLN A 465 6.06 -27.35 -10.46
N GLY A 466 6.68 -26.31 -9.88
CA GLY A 466 6.00 -25.29 -9.10
C GLY A 466 5.31 -24.24 -9.96
N CYS A 467 4.48 -23.43 -9.33
CA CYS A 467 3.86 -22.25 -9.93
C CYS A 467 4.57 -21.02 -9.37
N LEU A 468 5.42 -20.36 -10.16
CA LEU A 468 6.14 -19.16 -9.74
C LEU A 468 5.42 -17.91 -10.25
N SER A 469 4.86 -17.12 -9.34
CA SER A 469 4.14 -15.88 -9.64
C SER A 469 4.86 -14.68 -9.06
N LEU A 470 4.65 -13.49 -9.63
CA LEU A 470 5.24 -12.28 -9.08
C LEU A 470 4.71 -12.04 -7.66
N GLY A 471 5.62 -11.64 -6.75
CA GLY A 471 5.38 -11.49 -5.33
C GLY A 471 5.65 -12.76 -4.50
N ASP A 472 5.93 -13.91 -5.13
CA ASP A 472 6.44 -15.09 -4.44
C ASP A 472 7.88 -14.90 -3.95
N ILE A 473 8.32 -15.78 -3.05
CA ILE A 473 9.65 -15.73 -2.43
C ILE A 473 10.56 -16.76 -3.09
N ILE A 474 11.74 -16.29 -3.48
CA ILE A 474 12.84 -17.11 -3.96
C ILE A 474 13.94 -17.10 -2.90
N VAL A 475 14.52 -18.27 -2.63
CA VAL A 475 15.63 -18.40 -1.71
C VAL A 475 16.93 -18.47 -2.51
N LEU A 476 17.82 -17.51 -2.31
CA LEU A 476 19.19 -17.57 -2.80
C LEU A 476 20.04 -18.27 -1.75
N TYR A 477 20.63 -19.40 -2.11
CA TYR A 477 21.47 -20.16 -1.19
C TYR A 477 22.93 -20.16 -1.66
N ASN A 478 23.82 -19.73 -0.77
CA ASN A 478 25.27 -19.81 -0.98
C ASN A 478 25.83 -21.01 -0.22
N ASN A 479 26.22 -22.05 -0.96
CA ASN A 479 26.80 -23.28 -0.42
C ASN A 479 28.12 -23.04 0.32
N VAL A 480 28.90 -22.02 -0.07
CA VAL A 480 30.23 -21.75 0.50
C VAL A 480 30.11 -21.10 1.88
N GLU A 481 29.24 -20.10 1.99
CA GLU A 481 29.03 -19.34 3.23
C GLU A 481 27.96 -19.96 4.14
N CYS A 482 27.29 -21.01 3.68
CA CYS A 482 26.12 -21.61 4.35
C CYS A 482 25.07 -20.54 4.70
N TYR A 483 24.81 -19.63 3.76
CA TYR A 483 23.95 -18.47 3.93
C TYR A 483 22.72 -18.56 3.00
N GLU A 484 21.54 -18.32 3.56
CA GLU A 484 20.26 -18.28 2.86
C GLU A 484 19.70 -16.86 2.88
N GLU A 485 19.42 -16.32 1.69
CA GLU A 485 18.80 -15.01 1.51
C GLU A 485 17.42 -15.16 0.88
N HIS A 486 16.38 -14.66 1.55
CA HIS A 486 15.01 -14.67 1.03
C HIS A 486 14.76 -13.36 0.29
N VAL A 487 14.21 -13.44 -0.92
CA VAL A 487 13.96 -12.27 -1.78
C VAL A 487 12.65 -12.46 -2.54
N TYR A 488 11.95 -11.35 -2.82
CA TYR A 488 10.73 -11.39 -3.62
C TYR A 488 11.07 -11.48 -5.11
N PHE A 489 10.28 -12.26 -5.84
CA PHE A 489 10.26 -12.30 -7.29
C PHE A 489 9.42 -11.14 -7.83
N VAL A 490 10.08 -10.10 -8.35
CA VAL A 490 9.42 -8.82 -8.70
C VAL A 490 9.27 -8.60 -10.21
N GLY A 491 10.03 -9.33 -11.02
CA GLY A 491 9.95 -9.24 -12.47
C GLY A 491 10.76 -10.31 -13.18
N TYR A 492 10.51 -10.48 -14.48
CA TYR A 492 11.28 -11.38 -15.32
C TYR A 492 11.26 -10.95 -16.79
N THR A 493 12.27 -11.37 -17.53
CA THR A 493 12.33 -11.28 -18.99
C THR A 493 12.66 -12.65 -19.57
N GLN A 494 11.76 -13.16 -20.41
CA GLN A 494 11.97 -14.38 -21.20
C GLN A 494 12.43 -13.99 -22.59
N ASP A 495 13.61 -14.45 -23.01
CA ASP A 495 14.09 -14.39 -24.39
C ASP A 495 13.87 -15.75 -25.06
N PHE A 496 12.96 -15.78 -26.02
CA PHE A 496 12.56 -17.03 -26.69
C PHE A 496 13.52 -17.42 -27.82
N LYS A 497 14.29 -16.46 -28.37
CA LYS A 497 15.26 -16.67 -29.45
C LYS A 497 16.56 -17.29 -28.92
N GLU A 498 17.06 -16.75 -27.82
CA GLU A 498 18.31 -17.18 -27.19
C GLU A 498 18.11 -18.21 -26.08
N ASP A 499 16.85 -18.52 -25.75
CA ASP A 499 16.48 -19.42 -24.65
C ASP A 499 17.02 -18.95 -23.28
N LYS A 500 16.98 -17.65 -23.04
CA LYS A 500 17.44 -17.01 -21.80
C LYS A 500 16.27 -16.60 -20.93
N LEU A 501 16.46 -16.69 -19.62
CA LEU A 501 15.51 -16.22 -18.62
C LEU A 501 16.29 -15.34 -17.64
N ASN A 502 15.95 -14.05 -17.61
CA ASN A 502 16.45 -13.12 -16.61
C ASN A 502 15.37 -12.93 -15.54
N ILE A 503 15.75 -13.05 -14.28
CA ILE A 503 14.86 -12.88 -13.15
C ILE A 503 15.34 -11.68 -12.33
N GLU A 504 14.39 -10.85 -11.94
CA GLU A 504 14.61 -9.69 -11.09
C GLU A 504 14.05 -9.98 -9.69
N LEU A 505 14.92 -9.84 -8.68
CA LEU A 505 14.57 -10.07 -7.28
C LEU A 505 14.83 -8.82 -6.46
N SER A 506 14.13 -8.68 -5.34
CA SER A 506 14.30 -7.55 -4.44
C SER A 506 14.03 -7.93 -2.99
N ASN A 507 14.66 -7.24 -2.05
CA ASN A 507 14.30 -7.31 -0.63
C ASN A 507 12.96 -6.62 -0.32
N LYS A 508 12.45 -5.83 -1.27
CA LYS A 508 11.14 -5.15 -1.26
C LYS A 508 10.23 -5.77 -2.32
N LYS A 509 8.94 -5.94 -1.99
CA LYS A 509 7.97 -6.61 -2.88
C LYS A 509 7.59 -5.76 -4.08
N LEU A 510 7.63 -4.44 -3.92
CA LEU A 510 7.48 -3.45 -4.98
C LEU A 510 8.80 -2.68 -5.15
N LYS A 511 9.09 -2.20 -6.36
CA LYS A 511 10.30 -1.44 -6.70
C LYS A 511 10.11 0.05 -6.52
N THR A 512 8.94 0.58 -6.87
CA THR A 512 8.66 2.01 -6.87
C THR A 512 8.20 2.51 -5.50
N ASP A 513 7.50 1.65 -4.75
CA ASP A 513 6.93 2.03 -3.47
C ASP A 513 7.41 1.09 -2.37
N ASN A 514 7.72 1.68 -1.23
CA ASN A 514 8.20 0.97 -0.07
C ASN A 514 6.97 0.44 0.67
N THR A 515 6.33 -0.63 0.16
CA THR A 515 5.06 -1.15 0.71
C THR A 515 5.18 -2.45 1.52
N ARG A 516 6.22 -3.26 1.25
CA ARG A 516 6.53 -4.46 2.03
C ARG A 516 7.96 -4.97 1.82
N THR A 517 8.64 -5.35 2.90
CA THR A 517 9.97 -6.00 2.87
C THR A 517 9.92 -7.49 3.22
N ILE A 518 11.01 -8.20 2.93
CA ILE A 518 11.19 -9.59 3.37
C ILE A 518 11.31 -9.69 4.89
N ALA A 519 11.90 -8.70 5.56
CA ALA A 519 11.99 -8.67 7.01
C ALA A 519 10.60 -8.71 7.67
N ASP A 520 9.62 -8.02 7.08
CA ASP A 520 8.24 -8.01 7.56
C ASP A 520 7.60 -9.40 7.42
N TYR A 521 7.81 -10.06 6.27
CA TYR A 521 7.39 -11.44 6.07
C TYR A 521 7.99 -12.38 7.10
N LEU A 522 9.30 -12.31 7.34
CA LEU A 522 9.99 -13.16 8.31
C LEU A 522 9.48 -12.92 9.74
N THR A 523 9.18 -11.67 10.11
CA THR A 523 8.64 -11.31 11.42
C THR A 523 7.23 -11.82 11.60
N LYS A 524 6.35 -11.63 10.61
CA LYS A 524 4.98 -12.17 10.58
C LYS A 524 4.98 -13.71 10.57
N SER A 525 5.91 -14.32 9.85
CA SER A 525 6.10 -15.77 9.83
C SER A 525 6.57 -16.28 11.19
N ARG A 526 7.51 -15.59 11.87
CA ARG A 526 7.94 -15.93 13.24
C ARG A 526 6.80 -15.79 14.24
N SER A 527 6.01 -14.73 14.19
CA SER A 527 4.87 -14.54 15.10
C SER A 527 3.79 -15.60 14.86
N THR A 528 3.47 -15.90 13.60
CA THR A 528 2.54 -16.97 13.20
C THR A 528 3.09 -18.34 13.57
N THR A 529 4.39 -18.59 13.41
CA THR A 529 5.08 -19.82 13.79
C THR A 529 5.17 -19.97 15.30
N ASN A 530 5.31 -18.89 16.07
CA ASN A 530 5.20 -18.92 17.52
C ASN A 530 3.77 -19.21 17.98
N LEU A 531 2.76 -18.73 17.24
CA LEU A 531 1.36 -19.10 17.41
C LEU A 531 1.09 -20.58 17.06
N LEU A 532 1.68 -21.08 15.98
CA LEU A 532 1.55 -22.46 15.48
C LEU A 532 2.45 -23.47 16.22
N ASN A 533 3.56 -23.05 16.81
CA ASN A 533 4.44 -23.86 17.66
C ASN A 533 3.71 -24.30 18.93
N LYS A 534 2.65 -23.58 19.35
CA LYS A 534 1.68 -24.06 20.36
C LYS A 534 0.88 -25.29 19.87
N LYS A 535 0.95 -25.65 18.58
CA LYS A 535 0.35 -26.83 17.94
C LYS A 535 1.40 -27.72 17.23
N LYS A 536 2.63 -27.77 17.79
CA LYS A 536 3.83 -28.47 17.27
C LYS A 536 3.61 -29.89 16.72
N TYR A 537 2.61 -30.61 17.22
CA TYR A 537 2.32 -32.00 16.82
C TYR A 537 1.85 -32.14 15.35
N LEU A 538 1.25 -31.10 14.76
CA LEU A 538 0.76 -31.12 13.37
C LEU A 538 1.89 -30.90 12.35
N LEU A 539 2.89 -30.08 12.69
CA LEU A 539 4.04 -29.75 11.82
C LEU A 539 5.04 -30.91 11.69
N ASN A 540 5.22 -31.73 12.73
CA ASN A 540 6.05 -32.92 12.65
C ASN A 540 5.55 -33.92 11.60
N LYS A 541 4.23 -33.95 11.33
CA LYS A 541 3.65 -34.79 10.26
C LYS A 541 3.94 -34.25 8.85
N GLN A 542 4.15 -32.95 8.70
CA GLN A 542 4.45 -32.31 7.40
C GLN A 542 5.95 -32.26 7.09
N LYS A 543 6.82 -32.27 8.11
CA LYS A 543 8.28 -32.26 7.93
C LYS A 543 8.80 -33.48 7.16
N TYR A 544 8.14 -34.62 7.28
CA TYR A 544 8.47 -35.86 6.56
C TYR A 544 7.88 -35.96 5.13
N ASN A 545 7.14 -34.94 4.67
CA ASN A 545 6.50 -34.92 3.35
C ASN A 545 7.09 -33.87 2.38
N ARG A 546 8.24 -33.25 2.69
CA ARG A 546 8.90 -32.29 1.80
C ARG A 546 9.95 -32.99 0.95
N MET A 547 9.79 -32.98 -0.37
CA MET A 547 10.79 -33.46 -1.33
C MET A 547 11.99 -32.52 -1.38
N ASN A 548 13.19 -33.09 -1.48
CA ASN A 548 14.51 -32.44 -1.68
C ASN A 548 15.11 -31.63 -0.51
N VAL A 549 15.05 -32.15 0.71
CA VAL A 549 16.04 -31.77 1.73
C VAL A 549 17.15 -32.82 1.70
N PRO A 550 18.44 -32.46 1.47
CA PRO A 550 19.53 -33.41 1.63
C PRO A 550 19.52 -33.97 3.05
N GLU A 551 19.55 -35.29 3.19
CA GLU A 551 19.77 -35.91 4.50
C GLU A 551 21.10 -35.40 5.04
N ARG A 552 21.07 -34.76 6.23
CA ARG A 552 22.29 -34.46 6.97
C ARG A 552 23.01 -35.79 7.20
N VAL A 553 24.17 -35.95 6.60
CA VAL A 553 25.12 -36.99 7.01
C VAL A 553 25.57 -36.60 8.42
N MET A 554 25.42 -37.55 9.35
CA MET A 554 25.75 -37.41 10.78
C MET A 554 27.18 -36.95 11.02
#